data_AF-A0AAW2J8C1-F1
#
_entry.id   AF-A0AAW2J8C1-F1
#
_cell.length_a   1.000
_cell.length_b   1.000
_cell.length_c   1.000
_cell.angle_alpha   90.00
_cell.angle_beta   90.00
_cell.angle_gamma   90.00
#
_symmetry.space_group_name_H-M   'P 1'
#
loop_
_entity.id
_entity.type
_entity.pdbx_description
1 polymer ?
#
loop_
_entity_poly.entity_id
_entity_poly.type
_entity_poly.pdbx_seq_one_letter_code
_entity_poly.pdbx_strand_id
1 'polypeptide(L)'
;MVNATLSAPIGLGDLLTISAAIVDSPWCALGDFNIVIDESESCGGTAEVSHAMAEFREFIRDAGLIHLPFTGSQSSVSAQRKAKGDLAQNVWLAKDLLTKAQALFDEFKDDILLQLVSVVVLNGVLQGGDNGGYDAAAGRIEHTLSSEEAAALILPISSGEIKEAFFDIADDNALGPDGYTSVFFKKAWPEIGEDVCAAVNEFFVSGRLLKQISATVLVLIPKLQMPTQVSDFRPIACCNVLYKAISKILVKRMHKVLHSLIDYSQTTFVPGRSIADNIMLAQELLSGYNQARFPKRCTIKIDIQKAYNSVKWDFLLEALKIFNFPHQFINWIEQCITTAAFSIALNGQLHGFFKGSKGIRQGDPSSPYLFVLVMELFHVLFQLRVQTEGDFQFHWKCEELGILNLCFADDVLHFCVGDVPSVRRIKAVLEEFAVLSGLQANPTKSTVILSKAIRSERQELLDILGFKKAAFQSNTLGCH
;
A
#
# COMPACT_ATOMS: atom_id res chain seq x y z
N MET A 1 -9.03 -12.90 -25.90
CA MET A 1 -9.08 -11.43 -25.69
C MET A 1 -8.08 -10.86 -24.64
N VAL A 2 -6.79 -10.65 -24.92
CA VAL A 2 -5.85 -9.76 -24.15
C VAL A 2 -5.56 -8.35 -24.78
N ASN A 3 -6.40 -7.33 -24.71
CA ASN A 3 -5.91 -5.97 -25.03
C ASN A 3 -4.82 -5.43 -24.08
N ALA A 4 -3.54 -5.37 -24.48
CA ALA A 4 -2.51 -4.36 -24.10
C ALA A 4 -1.66 -4.60 -22.82
N THR A 5 -0.43 -4.10 -22.63
CA THR A 5 0.66 -3.51 -23.46
C THR A 5 1.93 -3.64 -22.59
N LEU A 6 2.94 -4.40 -23.01
CA LEU A 6 4.23 -4.50 -22.32
C LEU A 6 5.36 -4.20 -23.30
N SER A 7 6.30 -3.37 -22.87
CA SER A 7 7.40 -2.83 -23.67
C SER A 7 8.60 -3.78 -23.80
N ALA A 8 8.38 -5.09 -23.91
CA ALA A 8 9.43 -6.09 -24.14
C ALA A 8 8.90 -7.27 -24.97
N PRO A 9 9.71 -7.85 -25.88
CA PRO A 9 9.29 -9.01 -26.66
C PRO A 9 9.20 -10.24 -25.75
N ILE A 10 7.98 -10.68 -25.46
CA ILE A 10 7.71 -11.95 -24.77
C ILE A 10 7.94 -13.08 -25.78
N GLY A 11 8.74 -14.08 -25.42
CA GLY A 11 9.06 -15.20 -26.30
C GLY A 11 7.93 -16.23 -26.34
N LEU A 12 7.87 -17.03 -27.40
CA LEU A 12 6.86 -18.09 -27.56
C LEU A 12 6.88 -19.11 -26.40
N GLY A 13 8.05 -19.35 -25.80
CA GLY A 13 8.20 -20.22 -24.62
C GLY A 13 7.46 -19.71 -23.37
N ASP A 14 7.34 -18.40 -23.21
CA ASP A 14 6.62 -17.80 -22.09
C ASP A 14 5.11 -18.01 -22.24
N LEU A 15 4.60 -17.94 -23.48
CA LEU A 15 3.19 -18.20 -23.80
C LEU A 15 2.79 -19.66 -23.59
N LEU A 16 3.68 -20.61 -23.94
CA LEU A 16 3.48 -22.04 -23.67
C LEU A 16 3.42 -22.34 -22.17
N THR A 17 4.27 -21.67 -21.39
CA THR A 17 4.31 -21.80 -19.93
C THR A 17 3.04 -21.24 -19.28
N ILE A 18 2.55 -20.10 -19.78
CA ILE A 18 1.28 -19.50 -19.35
C ILE A 18 0.09 -20.40 -19.71
N SER A 19 0.06 -20.96 -20.91
CA SER A 19 -1.01 -21.87 -21.36
C SER A 19 -1.05 -23.18 -20.56
N ALA A 20 0.11 -23.74 -20.22
CA ALA A 20 0.19 -24.98 -19.43
C ALA A 20 -0.23 -24.78 -17.95
N ALA A 21 -0.22 -23.55 -17.46
CA ALA A 21 -0.60 -23.21 -16.09
C ALA A 21 -2.10 -22.89 -15.90
N ILE A 22 -2.87 -22.67 -16.98
CA ILE A 22 -4.26 -22.16 -16.94
C ILE A 22 -5.23 -23.13 -17.65
N VAL A 23 -5.02 -24.44 -17.51
CA VAL A 23 -5.71 -25.47 -18.32
C VAL A 23 -7.23 -25.55 -18.08
N ASP A 24 -7.75 -25.06 -16.94
CA ASP A 24 -9.16 -25.25 -16.55
C ASP A 24 -10.01 -23.96 -16.53
N SER A 25 -9.59 -22.87 -17.18
CA SER A 25 -10.38 -21.62 -17.20
C SER A 25 -10.28 -20.89 -18.54
N PRO A 26 -11.35 -20.22 -19.03
CA PRO A 26 -11.29 -19.45 -20.26
C PRO A 26 -10.31 -18.28 -20.09
N TRP A 27 -9.23 -18.31 -20.85
CA TRP A 27 -8.19 -17.29 -20.82
C TRP A 27 -8.02 -16.66 -22.20
N CYS A 28 -7.16 -15.65 -22.25
CA CYS A 28 -6.94 -14.90 -23.44
C CYS A 28 -5.47 -14.49 -23.58
N ALA A 29 -5.02 -14.33 -24.84
CA ALA A 29 -3.73 -13.75 -25.22
C ALA A 29 -3.92 -12.81 -26.43
N LEU A 30 -3.09 -11.77 -26.53
CA LEU A 30 -3.16 -10.64 -27.47
C LEU A 30 -1.94 -9.76 -27.08
N GLY A 31 -1.47 -8.97 -28.03
CA GLY A 31 -0.17 -8.30 -27.94
C GLY A 31 0.37 -8.06 -29.35
N ASP A 32 1.43 -7.29 -29.47
CA ASP A 32 2.12 -7.07 -30.74
C ASP A 32 3.22 -8.12 -30.94
N PHE A 33 2.82 -9.30 -31.40
CA PHE A 33 3.71 -10.45 -31.54
C PHE A 33 4.70 -10.33 -32.70
N ASN A 34 4.56 -9.32 -33.57
CA ASN A 34 5.40 -9.13 -34.76
C ASN A 34 5.55 -10.41 -35.63
N ILE A 35 4.53 -11.28 -35.62
CA ILE A 35 4.48 -12.55 -36.35
C ILE A 35 3.26 -12.50 -37.27
N VAL A 36 3.49 -12.70 -38.57
CA VAL A 36 2.44 -12.76 -39.58
C VAL A 36 1.82 -14.17 -39.53
N ILE A 37 0.52 -14.25 -39.24
CA ILE A 37 -0.21 -15.52 -39.06
C ILE A 37 -0.77 -16.00 -40.39
N ASP A 38 -1.03 -15.12 -41.35
CA ASP A 38 -1.50 -15.48 -42.70
C ASP A 38 -0.77 -14.65 -43.76
N GLU A 39 -0.44 -15.23 -44.91
CA GLU A 39 0.27 -14.51 -45.98
C GLU A 39 -0.52 -13.27 -46.47
N SER A 40 -1.85 -13.31 -46.36
CA SER A 40 -2.76 -12.19 -46.66
C SER A 40 -2.61 -10.98 -45.75
N GLU A 41 -1.93 -11.11 -44.60
CA GLU A 41 -1.60 -9.99 -43.70
C GLU A 41 -0.36 -9.21 -44.17
N SER A 42 0.37 -9.71 -45.18
CA SER A 42 1.53 -9.06 -45.78
C SER A 42 1.23 -8.56 -47.20
N CYS A 43 1.67 -7.35 -47.54
CA CYS A 43 1.54 -6.80 -48.89
C CYS A 43 2.92 -6.39 -49.42
N GLY A 44 3.39 -7.09 -50.46
CA GLY A 44 4.63 -6.76 -51.18
C GLY A 44 5.90 -7.34 -50.57
N GLY A 45 6.07 -8.66 -50.69
CA GLY A 45 7.28 -9.41 -50.37
C GLY A 45 7.02 -10.92 -50.41
N THR A 46 8.02 -11.74 -50.71
CA THR A 46 7.91 -13.21 -50.57
C THR A 46 7.83 -13.55 -49.09
N ALA A 47 6.66 -13.94 -48.60
CA ALA A 47 6.46 -14.37 -47.22
C ALA A 47 7.11 -15.75 -47.01
N GLU A 48 8.42 -15.78 -46.74
CA GLU A 48 9.04 -17.00 -46.23
C GLU A 48 8.54 -17.23 -44.80
N VAL A 49 7.82 -18.34 -44.59
CA VAL A 49 7.36 -18.78 -43.27
C VAL A 49 8.58 -19.06 -42.39
N SER A 50 8.85 -18.17 -41.44
CA SER A 50 9.90 -18.39 -40.44
C SER A 50 9.49 -19.51 -39.47
N HIS A 51 10.46 -20.18 -38.86
CA HIS A 51 10.23 -21.20 -37.85
C HIS A 51 9.32 -20.71 -36.71
N ALA A 52 9.52 -19.46 -36.26
CA ALA A 52 8.71 -18.83 -35.22
C ALA A 52 7.23 -18.64 -35.63
N MET A 53 6.95 -18.44 -36.93
CA MET A 53 5.58 -18.37 -37.45
C MET A 53 4.90 -19.74 -37.47
N ALA A 54 5.65 -20.80 -37.79
CA ALA A 54 5.15 -22.16 -37.75
C ALA A 54 4.82 -22.61 -36.32
N GLU A 55 5.73 -22.37 -35.37
CA GLU A 55 5.51 -22.71 -33.95
C GLU A 55 4.35 -21.91 -33.33
N PHE A 56 4.19 -20.63 -33.68
CA PHE A 56 3.07 -19.82 -33.17
C PHE A 56 1.71 -20.25 -33.74
N ARG A 57 1.67 -20.63 -35.03
CA ARG A 57 0.46 -21.22 -35.64
C ARG A 57 0.09 -22.55 -34.99
N GLU A 58 1.09 -23.39 -34.71
CA GLU A 58 0.91 -24.65 -34.01
C GLU A 58 0.37 -24.43 -32.59
N PHE A 59 0.90 -23.46 -31.86
CA PHE A 59 0.38 -23.05 -30.56
C PHE A 59 -1.09 -22.61 -30.60
N ILE A 60 -1.48 -21.73 -31.53
CA ILE A 60 -2.88 -21.29 -31.66
C ILE A 60 -3.82 -22.47 -31.89
N ARG A 61 -3.40 -23.40 -32.76
CA ARG A 61 -4.18 -24.61 -33.08
C ARG A 61 -4.28 -25.56 -31.89
N ASP A 62 -3.16 -25.84 -31.23
CA ASP A 62 -3.08 -26.82 -30.15
C ASP A 62 -3.76 -26.31 -28.87
N ALA A 63 -3.76 -25.00 -28.64
CA ALA A 63 -4.49 -24.36 -27.55
C ALA A 63 -5.98 -24.08 -27.87
N GLY A 64 -6.47 -24.44 -29.07
CA GLY A 64 -7.86 -24.23 -29.48
C GLY A 64 -8.27 -22.75 -29.55
N LEU A 65 -7.31 -21.85 -29.75
CA LEU A 65 -7.54 -20.40 -29.71
C LEU A 65 -8.21 -19.89 -30.98
N ILE A 66 -9.20 -19.01 -30.82
CA ILE A 66 -9.87 -18.34 -31.94
C ILE A 66 -9.12 -17.06 -32.28
N HIS A 67 -8.57 -16.98 -33.49
CA HIS A 67 -7.98 -15.76 -34.04
C HIS A 67 -9.08 -14.74 -34.37
N LEU A 68 -8.99 -13.53 -33.82
CA LEU A 68 -9.96 -12.46 -34.10
C LEU A 68 -9.51 -11.68 -35.35
N PRO A 69 -10.37 -11.52 -36.38
CA PRO A 69 -9.98 -10.84 -37.62
C PRO A 69 -9.65 -9.37 -37.40
N PHE A 70 -8.59 -8.89 -38.04
CA PHE A 70 -8.22 -7.47 -38.04
C PHE A 70 -9.31 -6.63 -38.70
N THR A 71 -9.88 -5.67 -37.96
CA THR A 71 -10.78 -4.65 -38.50
C THR A 71 -10.27 -3.25 -38.14
N GLY A 72 -9.27 -2.80 -38.90
CA GLY A 72 -8.70 -1.45 -38.82
C GLY A 72 -8.43 -0.89 -40.23
N SER A 73 -8.37 0.43 -40.37
CA SER A 73 -8.06 1.07 -41.65
C SER A 73 -6.67 0.64 -42.14
N GLN A 74 -6.57 0.14 -43.38
CA GLN A 74 -5.30 -0.24 -44.02
C GLN A 74 -4.35 0.97 -44.10
N SER A 75 -3.46 1.11 -43.13
CA SER A 75 -2.35 2.05 -43.15
C SER A 75 -1.07 1.27 -42.88
N SER A 76 -0.23 1.15 -43.90
CA SER A 76 0.92 0.25 -43.97
C SER A 76 2.10 0.70 -43.09
N VAL A 77 2.77 -0.28 -42.47
CA VAL A 77 3.98 -0.12 -41.64
C VAL A 77 5.21 0.37 -42.43
N SER A 78 5.13 0.52 -43.76
CA SER A 78 6.24 1.07 -44.56
C SER A 78 6.31 2.60 -44.60
N ALA A 79 5.32 3.35 -44.09
CA ALA A 79 5.30 4.81 -44.17
C ALA A 79 5.78 5.54 -42.89
N GLN A 80 5.93 4.86 -41.74
CA GLN A 80 6.09 5.54 -40.45
C GLN A 80 7.52 5.71 -39.92
N ARG A 81 8.56 5.41 -40.71
CA ARG A 81 9.94 5.77 -40.32
C ARG A 81 10.25 7.28 -40.42
N LYS A 82 9.28 8.15 -40.78
CA LYS A 82 9.56 9.59 -41.00
C LYS A 82 8.66 10.62 -40.35
N ALA A 83 7.63 10.27 -39.57
CA ALA A 83 6.79 11.28 -38.90
C ALA A 83 7.04 11.29 -37.39
N LYS A 84 7.89 12.22 -36.94
CA LYS A 84 8.05 12.59 -35.54
C LYS A 84 6.81 13.39 -35.13
N GLY A 85 6.02 12.84 -34.21
CA GLY A 85 5.01 13.58 -33.42
C GLY A 85 3.60 13.62 -34.01
N ASP A 86 2.69 12.86 -33.40
CA ASP A 86 1.43 13.44 -32.95
C ASP A 86 0.82 12.63 -31.79
N LEU A 87 0.77 13.22 -30.59
CA LEU A 87 0.30 12.59 -29.35
C LEU A 87 -1.23 12.37 -29.39
N ALA A 88 -1.95 13.13 -30.21
CA ALA A 88 -3.42 13.11 -30.28
C ALA A 88 -3.99 11.82 -30.91
N GLN A 89 -3.27 11.21 -31.86
CA GLN A 89 -3.75 10.02 -32.58
C GLN A 89 -3.62 8.74 -31.73
N ASN A 90 -2.57 8.63 -30.93
CA ASN A 90 -2.38 7.56 -29.94
C ASN A 90 -3.40 7.65 -28.78
N VAL A 91 -3.79 8.87 -28.39
CA VAL A 91 -4.83 9.09 -27.37
C VAL A 91 -6.22 8.71 -27.89
N TRP A 92 -6.52 8.95 -29.17
CA TRP A 92 -7.82 8.59 -29.76
C TRP A 92 -8.00 7.07 -29.89
N LEU A 93 -6.96 6.35 -30.33
CA LEU A 93 -6.98 4.88 -30.40
C LEU A 93 -7.15 4.24 -29.00
N ALA A 94 -6.46 4.78 -27.99
CA ALA A 94 -6.61 4.33 -26.60
C ALA A 94 -8.01 4.62 -26.03
N LYS A 95 -8.63 5.74 -26.41
CA LYS A 95 -9.98 6.11 -25.95
C LYS A 95 -11.06 5.23 -26.56
N ASP A 96 -10.97 4.91 -27.86
CA ASP A 96 -11.94 4.04 -28.53
C ASP A 96 -11.83 2.58 -28.04
N LEU A 97 -10.59 2.11 -27.78
CA LEU A 97 -10.33 0.82 -27.14
C LEU A 97 -10.86 0.74 -25.70
N LEU A 98 -10.67 1.78 -24.89
CA LEU A 98 -11.22 1.86 -23.53
C LEU A 98 -12.75 1.90 -23.52
N THR A 99 -13.36 2.60 -24.47
CA THR A 99 -14.84 2.72 -24.55
C THR A 99 -15.49 1.41 -24.98
N LYS A 100 -14.85 0.66 -25.89
CA LYS A 100 -15.32 -0.67 -26.33
C LYS A 100 -15.03 -1.76 -25.29
N ALA A 101 -13.92 -1.66 -24.56
CA ALA A 101 -13.67 -2.50 -23.39
C ALA A 101 -14.73 -2.26 -22.30
N GLN A 102 -15.08 -1.00 -22.04
CA GLN A 102 -16.14 -0.64 -21.08
C GLN A 102 -17.51 -1.23 -21.48
N ALA A 103 -17.85 -1.23 -22.77
CA ALA A 103 -19.10 -1.80 -23.28
C ALA A 103 -19.15 -3.34 -23.15
N LEU A 104 -18.02 -4.03 -23.38
CA LEU A 104 -17.88 -5.47 -23.11
C LEU A 104 -17.92 -5.77 -21.60
N PHE A 105 -17.35 -4.91 -20.77
CA PHE A 105 -17.42 -5.01 -19.30
C PHE A 105 -18.85 -4.82 -18.76
N ASP A 106 -19.66 -3.99 -19.41
CA ASP A 106 -21.06 -3.76 -19.04
C ASP A 106 -22.00 -4.91 -19.45
N GLU A 107 -21.59 -5.76 -20.39
CA GLU A 107 -22.38 -6.91 -20.89
C GLU A 107 -22.21 -8.18 -20.02
N PHE A 108 -21.11 -8.29 -19.27
CA PHE A 108 -20.81 -9.43 -18.37
C PHE A 108 -20.99 -9.08 -16.88
N LYS A 109 -22.02 -8.31 -16.56
CA LYS A 109 -22.19 -7.60 -15.28
C LYS A 109 -22.48 -8.47 -14.04
N ASP A 110 -22.67 -9.77 -14.21
CA ASP A 110 -23.02 -10.66 -13.11
C ASP A 110 -21.91 -11.69 -12.86
N ASP A 111 -21.39 -11.62 -11.63
CA ASP A 111 -20.57 -12.59 -10.93
C ASP A 111 -19.08 -12.77 -11.32
N ILE A 112 -18.22 -12.41 -10.35
CA ILE A 112 -16.85 -12.94 -10.12
C ILE A 112 -15.67 -12.31 -10.91
N LEU A 113 -15.57 -10.98 -11.05
CA LEU A 113 -14.33 -10.37 -11.60
C LEU A 113 -13.91 -9.04 -10.93
N LEU A 114 -13.64 -9.08 -9.62
CA LEU A 114 -12.88 -8.03 -8.93
C LEU A 114 -11.74 -8.56 -8.04
N GLN A 115 -11.44 -9.87 -8.09
CA GLN A 115 -10.43 -10.50 -7.23
C GLN A 115 -9.05 -10.73 -7.90
N LEU A 116 -8.87 -10.54 -9.22
CA LEU A 116 -7.72 -11.12 -9.93
C LEU A 116 -6.62 -10.16 -10.40
N VAL A 117 -6.78 -8.83 -10.29
CA VAL A 117 -5.74 -7.88 -10.76
C VAL A 117 -4.79 -7.42 -9.63
N SER A 118 -5.20 -7.48 -8.36
CA SER A 118 -4.34 -7.08 -7.23
C SER A 118 -3.40 -8.20 -6.76
N VAL A 119 -3.73 -9.46 -7.05
CA VAL A 119 -3.01 -10.64 -6.54
C VAL A 119 -1.69 -10.88 -7.28
N VAL A 120 -1.59 -10.55 -8.56
CA VAL A 120 -0.40 -10.84 -9.38
C VAL A 120 0.82 -9.97 -9.03
N VAL A 121 0.60 -8.74 -8.53
CA VAL A 121 1.73 -7.84 -8.22
C VAL A 121 2.37 -8.20 -6.87
N LEU A 122 1.61 -8.58 -5.85
CA LEU A 122 2.18 -9.03 -4.57
C LEU A 122 2.65 -10.49 -4.63
N ASN A 123 1.97 -11.38 -5.37
CA ASN A 123 2.47 -12.74 -5.60
C ASN A 123 3.69 -12.77 -6.53
N GLY A 124 3.77 -11.89 -7.53
CA GLY A 124 4.94 -11.77 -8.42
C GLY A 124 6.16 -11.16 -7.73
N VAL A 125 5.96 -10.29 -6.73
CA VAL A 125 7.03 -9.77 -5.86
C VAL A 125 7.59 -10.85 -4.94
N LEU A 126 6.81 -11.90 -4.64
CA LEU A 126 7.19 -13.02 -3.77
C LEU A 126 7.54 -14.33 -4.52
N GLN A 127 7.29 -14.40 -5.83
CA GLN A 127 7.68 -15.54 -6.68
C GLN A 127 8.98 -15.25 -7.42
N GLY A 128 10.09 -15.46 -6.72
CA GLY A 128 11.35 -15.74 -7.38
C GLY A 128 11.43 -17.24 -7.66
N GLY A 129 11.09 -17.65 -8.89
CA GLY A 129 11.49 -18.92 -9.51
C GLY A 129 10.90 -20.23 -8.94
N ASP A 130 10.34 -21.03 -9.84
CA ASP A 130 9.84 -22.40 -9.69
C ASP A 130 8.51 -22.64 -9.00
N ASN A 131 7.77 -23.58 -9.61
CA ASN A 131 6.39 -23.97 -9.36
C ASN A 131 6.14 -24.37 -7.90
N GLY A 132 5.55 -23.45 -7.13
CA GLY A 132 5.15 -23.63 -5.74
C GLY A 132 4.37 -22.42 -5.21
N GLY A 133 3.34 -22.01 -5.94
CA GLY A 133 2.52 -20.83 -5.62
C GLY A 133 1.75 -21.00 -4.32
N TYR A 134 1.85 -20.01 -3.44
CA TYR A 134 1.35 -19.87 -2.05
C TYR A 134 2.32 -20.26 -0.92
N ASP A 135 3.00 -21.42 -0.96
CA ASP A 135 3.82 -21.87 0.18
C ASP A 135 5.17 -21.14 0.32
N ALA A 136 5.78 -20.72 -0.80
CA ALA A 136 7.13 -20.09 -0.79
C ALA A 136 7.13 -18.61 -0.31
N ALA A 137 6.00 -17.93 -0.43
CA ALA A 137 5.81 -16.55 0.01
C ALA A 137 5.44 -16.49 1.51
N ALA A 138 4.59 -17.41 1.96
CA ALA A 138 4.21 -17.59 3.37
C ALA A 138 5.41 -17.99 4.24
N GLY A 139 6.38 -18.74 3.69
CA GLY A 139 7.61 -19.10 4.40
C GLY A 139 8.61 -17.95 4.63
N ARG A 140 8.39 -16.75 4.06
CA ARG A 140 9.29 -15.59 4.21
C ARG A 140 8.76 -14.50 5.13
N ILE A 141 7.49 -14.57 5.51
CA ILE A 141 6.89 -13.69 6.51
C ILE A 141 6.90 -14.48 7.81
N GLU A 142 7.91 -14.26 8.65
CA GLU A 142 8.10 -15.02 9.90
C GLU A 142 6.93 -14.85 10.90
N HIS A 143 6.07 -13.86 10.67
CA HIS A 143 5.09 -13.36 11.63
C HIS A 143 3.70 -13.18 11.00
N THR A 144 2.94 -14.27 10.90
CA THR A 144 1.52 -14.27 10.54
C THR A 144 0.66 -14.76 11.69
N LEU A 145 -0.63 -14.39 11.72
CA LEU A 145 -1.54 -14.88 12.75
C LEU A 145 -1.68 -16.40 12.71
N SER A 146 -1.56 -17.03 13.88
CA SER A 146 -1.96 -18.43 14.05
C SER A 146 -3.47 -18.60 13.86
N SER A 147 -3.90 -19.81 13.52
CA SER A 147 -5.34 -20.11 13.38
C SER A 147 -6.14 -19.82 14.65
N GLU A 148 -5.53 -19.98 15.83
CA GLU A 148 -6.16 -19.68 17.12
C GLU A 148 -6.32 -18.17 17.36
N GLU A 149 -5.26 -17.38 17.09
CA GLU A 149 -5.32 -15.92 17.17
C GLU A 149 -6.33 -15.35 16.17
N ALA A 150 -6.31 -15.85 14.93
CA ALA A 150 -7.25 -15.46 13.88
C ALA A 150 -8.71 -15.76 14.32
N ALA A 151 -8.98 -16.96 14.83
CA ALA A 151 -10.32 -17.30 15.35
C ALA A 151 -10.74 -16.42 16.54
N ALA A 152 -9.80 -16.04 17.42
CA ALA A 152 -10.08 -15.17 18.55
C ALA A 152 -10.53 -13.75 18.14
N LEU A 153 -10.08 -13.25 16.99
CA LEU A 153 -10.46 -11.92 16.48
C LEU A 153 -11.93 -11.82 16.07
N ILE A 154 -12.57 -12.93 15.71
CA ILE A 154 -13.94 -12.98 15.20
C ILE A 154 -14.97 -13.53 16.21
N LEU A 155 -14.56 -13.71 17.47
CA LEU A 155 -15.49 -14.15 18.51
C LEU A 155 -16.70 -13.22 18.64
N PRO A 156 -17.90 -13.73 18.99
CA PRO A 156 -19.07 -12.88 19.21
C PRO A 156 -18.81 -11.76 20.21
N ILE A 157 -19.32 -10.58 19.91
CA ILE A 157 -19.08 -9.36 20.70
C ILE A 157 -20.06 -9.35 21.87
N SER A 158 -19.53 -9.20 23.09
CA SER A 158 -20.38 -9.17 24.28
C SER A 158 -20.85 -7.74 24.60
N SER A 159 -22.02 -7.59 25.21
CA SER A 159 -22.49 -6.29 25.71
C SER A 159 -21.52 -5.66 26.73
N GLY A 160 -20.76 -6.50 27.46
CA GLY A 160 -19.69 -6.05 28.34
C GLY A 160 -18.54 -5.39 27.58
N GLU A 161 -18.06 -6.03 26.51
CA GLU A 161 -17.02 -5.50 25.61
C GLU A 161 -17.45 -4.17 24.98
N ILE A 162 -18.73 -4.07 24.56
CA ILE A 162 -19.31 -2.84 24.01
C ILE A 162 -19.34 -1.74 25.07
N LYS A 163 -19.89 -2.02 26.26
CA LYS A 163 -19.94 -1.06 27.36
C LYS A 163 -18.55 -0.54 27.71
N GLU A 164 -17.58 -1.44 27.84
CA GLU A 164 -16.20 -1.07 28.13
C GLU A 164 -15.63 -0.13 27.05
N ALA A 165 -15.89 -0.41 25.77
CA ALA A 165 -15.47 0.44 24.67
C ALA A 165 -16.05 1.87 24.76
N PHE A 166 -17.33 2.04 25.12
CA PHE A 166 -17.93 3.37 25.33
C PHE A 166 -17.36 4.10 26.54
N PHE A 167 -17.19 3.39 27.66
CA PHE A 167 -16.73 3.97 28.92
C PHE A 167 -15.26 4.39 28.86
N ASP A 168 -14.47 3.73 28.01
CA ASP A 168 -13.07 4.02 27.77
C ASP A 168 -12.85 5.19 26.77
N ILE A 169 -13.91 5.70 26.11
CA ILE A 169 -13.79 6.92 25.29
C ILE A 169 -13.74 8.13 26.25
N ALA A 170 -12.69 8.94 26.17
CA ALA A 170 -12.54 10.14 27.01
C ALA A 170 -13.74 11.11 26.88
N ASP A 171 -14.06 11.80 27.97
CA ASP A 171 -15.25 12.65 28.11
C ASP A 171 -15.15 13.97 27.32
N ASP A 172 -13.93 14.44 27.12
CA ASP A 172 -13.56 15.67 26.42
C ASP A 172 -13.36 15.48 24.91
N ASN A 173 -13.58 14.26 24.41
CA ASN A 173 -13.45 13.97 22.98
C ASN A 173 -14.44 14.78 22.14
N ALA A 174 -13.96 15.28 21.01
CA ALA A 174 -14.77 16.01 20.05
C ALA A 174 -15.98 15.17 19.57
N LEU A 175 -17.13 15.85 19.50
CA LEU A 175 -18.40 15.32 19.02
C LEU A 175 -18.36 15.05 17.51
N GLY A 176 -19.14 14.06 17.09
CA GLY A 176 -19.38 13.78 15.68
C GLY A 176 -20.47 14.68 15.10
N PRO A 177 -20.83 14.50 13.81
CA PRO A 177 -21.94 15.22 13.19
C PRO A 177 -23.30 14.98 13.86
N ASP A 178 -23.46 13.90 14.64
CA ASP A 178 -24.70 13.59 15.37
C ASP A 178 -24.93 14.48 16.62
N GLY A 179 -23.90 15.22 17.06
CA GLY A 179 -23.97 16.10 18.22
C GLY A 179 -23.92 15.40 19.58
N TYR A 180 -23.78 14.07 19.63
CA TYR A 180 -23.74 13.32 20.89
C TYR A 180 -22.29 13.12 21.38
N THR A 181 -22.06 13.40 22.67
CA THR A 181 -20.76 13.20 23.32
C THR A 181 -20.69 11.85 24.02
N SER A 182 -19.48 11.39 24.35
CA SER A 182 -19.29 10.17 25.15
C SER A 182 -19.99 10.28 26.52
N VAL A 183 -20.00 11.47 27.11
CA VAL A 183 -20.69 11.77 28.39
C VAL A 183 -22.20 11.47 28.31
N PHE A 184 -22.84 11.79 27.18
CA PHE A 184 -24.26 11.46 26.97
C PHE A 184 -24.49 9.96 27.07
N PHE A 185 -23.73 9.16 26.31
CA PHE A 185 -23.87 7.70 26.32
C PHE A 185 -23.56 7.09 27.68
N LYS A 186 -22.54 7.60 28.39
CA LYS A 186 -22.18 7.09 29.73
C LYS A 186 -23.28 7.38 30.76
N LYS A 187 -23.88 8.57 30.73
CA LYS A 187 -24.94 8.96 31.67
C LYS A 187 -26.28 8.29 31.35
N ALA A 188 -26.64 8.22 30.07
CA ALA A 188 -27.90 7.60 29.62
C ALA A 188 -27.81 6.07 29.51
N TRP A 189 -26.66 5.45 29.78
CA TRP A 189 -26.46 4.00 29.64
C TRP A 189 -27.53 3.12 30.28
N PRO A 190 -28.09 3.44 31.48
CA PRO A 190 -29.18 2.65 32.06
C PRO A 190 -30.45 2.59 31.20
N GLU A 191 -30.67 3.60 30.36
CA GLU A 191 -31.87 3.74 29.52
C GLU A 191 -31.63 3.26 28.09
N ILE A 192 -30.49 3.63 27.49
CA ILE A 192 -30.21 3.37 26.06
C ILE A 192 -29.19 2.25 25.82
N GLY A 193 -28.60 1.68 26.87
CA GLY A 193 -27.46 0.77 26.77
C GLY A 193 -27.76 -0.51 25.99
N GLU A 194 -28.97 -1.06 26.14
CA GLU A 194 -29.41 -2.26 25.41
C GLU A 194 -29.53 -2.00 23.91
N ASP A 195 -30.18 -0.90 23.52
CA ASP A 195 -30.32 -0.49 22.12
C ASP A 195 -28.97 -0.19 21.47
N VAL A 196 -28.08 0.49 22.20
CA VAL A 196 -26.71 0.76 21.74
C VAL A 196 -25.94 -0.55 21.53
N CYS A 197 -26.06 -1.51 22.44
CA CYS A 197 -25.42 -2.82 22.28
C CYS A 197 -25.99 -3.59 21.08
N ALA A 198 -27.31 -3.56 20.87
CA ALA A 198 -27.95 -4.17 19.72
C ALA A 198 -27.45 -3.53 18.41
N ALA A 199 -27.40 -2.20 18.34
CA ALA A 199 -26.93 -1.47 17.16
C ALA A 199 -25.46 -1.76 16.82
N VAL A 200 -24.59 -1.83 17.84
CA VAL A 200 -23.18 -2.17 17.64
C VAL A 200 -23.02 -3.64 17.24
N ASN A 201 -23.76 -4.56 17.86
CA ASN A 201 -23.72 -5.98 17.49
C ASN A 201 -24.21 -6.22 16.06
N GLU A 202 -25.23 -5.50 15.62
CA GLU A 202 -25.73 -5.62 14.25
C GLU A 202 -24.65 -5.34 13.21
N PHE A 203 -23.74 -4.39 13.47
CA PHE A 203 -22.58 -4.16 12.60
C PHE A 203 -21.67 -5.39 12.51
N PHE A 204 -21.35 -6.03 13.64
CA PHE A 204 -20.44 -7.19 13.67
C PHE A 204 -21.08 -8.45 13.08
N VAL A 205 -22.41 -8.60 13.20
CA VAL A 205 -23.18 -9.70 12.62
C VAL A 205 -23.39 -9.51 11.11
N SER A 206 -23.94 -8.36 10.71
CA SER A 206 -24.27 -8.07 9.31
C SER A 206 -23.05 -7.73 8.45
N GLY A 207 -21.96 -7.26 9.08
CA GLY A 207 -20.79 -6.75 8.37
C GLY A 207 -21.11 -5.51 7.53
N ARG A 208 -22.11 -4.71 7.92
CA ARG A 208 -22.54 -3.49 7.20
C ARG A 208 -22.62 -2.31 8.16
N LEU A 209 -21.98 -1.20 7.80
CA LEU A 209 -22.02 0.03 8.59
C LEU A 209 -23.07 1.00 8.05
N LEU A 210 -23.93 1.51 8.93
CA LEU A 210 -24.91 2.54 8.57
C LEU A 210 -24.18 3.85 8.20
N LYS A 211 -24.58 4.45 7.07
CA LYS A 211 -23.96 5.67 6.52
C LYS A 211 -24.01 6.86 7.48
N GLN A 212 -25.07 6.94 8.30
CA GLN A 212 -25.23 7.97 9.32
C GLN A 212 -24.18 7.81 10.43
N ILE A 213 -23.85 6.57 10.79
CA ILE A 213 -22.83 6.26 11.81
C ILE A 213 -21.44 6.58 11.27
N SER A 214 -21.17 6.32 9.97
CA SER A 214 -19.88 6.60 9.33
C SER A 214 -19.63 8.07 8.98
N ALA A 215 -20.64 8.93 9.13
CA ALA A 215 -20.51 10.37 8.90
C ALA A 215 -19.45 10.99 9.84
N THR A 216 -18.58 11.81 9.28
CA THR A 216 -17.40 12.35 9.96
C THR A 216 -17.25 13.84 9.66
N VAL A 217 -16.96 14.63 10.70
CA VAL A 217 -16.62 16.05 10.53
C VAL A 217 -15.11 16.21 10.42
N LEU A 218 -14.62 16.89 9.39
CA LEU A 218 -13.22 17.25 9.22
C LEU A 218 -12.98 18.65 9.77
N VAL A 219 -12.24 18.72 10.88
CA VAL A 219 -11.80 19.97 11.50
C VAL A 219 -10.37 20.26 11.07
N LEU A 220 -10.09 21.49 10.62
CA LEU A 220 -8.75 21.91 10.20
C LEU A 220 -8.01 22.56 11.38
N ILE A 221 -7.03 21.87 11.95
CA ILE A 221 -6.19 22.40 13.02
C ILE A 221 -4.93 23.02 12.41
N PRO A 222 -4.61 24.30 12.70
CA PRO A 222 -3.40 24.93 12.18
C PRO A 222 -2.13 24.30 12.79
N LYS A 223 -1.14 23.98 11.95
CA LYS A 223 0.19 23.50 12.37
C LYS A 223 1.13 24.64 12.77
N LEU A 224 0.85 25.84 12.26
CA LEU A 224 1.67 27.05 12.43
C LEU A 224 0.78 28.17 12.99
N GLN A 225 1.37 29.15 13.67
CA GLN A 225 0.61 30.29 14.23
C GLN A 225 -0.11 31.12 13.16
N MET A 226 0.48 31.24 11.96
CA MET A 226 -0.11 31.97 10.83
C MET A 226 -0.15 31.05 9.60
N PRO A 227 -1.16 30.18 9.47
CA PRO A 227 -1.30 29.32 8.32
C PRO A 227 -1.68 30.16 7.09
N THR A 228 -0.97 29.98 5.98
CA THR A 228 -1.23 30.70 4.71
C THR A 228 -1.67 29.77 3.60
N GLN A 229 -1.34 28.47 3.73
CA GLN A 229 -1.65 27.44 2.76
C GLN A 229 -2.45 26.29 3.38
N VAL A 230 -3.23 25.57 2.58
CA VAL A 230 -4.00 24.40 3.03
C VAL A 230 -3.08 23.31 3.64
N SER A 231 -1.84 23.19 3.18
CA SER A 231 -0.83 22.28 3.72
C SER A 231 -0.44 22.57 5.18
N ASP A 232 -0.65 23.82 5.63
CA ASP A 232 -0.34 24.29 6.98
C ASP A 232 -1.41 23.82 7.98
N PHE A 233 -2.50 23.23 7.50
CA PHE A 233 -3.53 22.63 8.35
C PHE A 233 -3.35 21.12 8.45
N ARG A 234 -3.75 20.58 9.60
CA ARG A 234 -3.91 19.15 9.88
C ARG A 234 -5.41 18.85 9.93
N PRO A 235 -5.95 18.05 9.00
CA PRO A 235 -7.34 17.63 9.09
C PRO A 235 -7.49 16.57 10.21
N ILE A 236 -8.37 16.83 11.16
CA ILE A 236 -8.78 15.87 12.20
C ILE A 236 -10.20 15.41 11.90
N ALA A 237 -10.39 14.10 11.88
CA ALA A 237 -11.65 13.42 11.68
C ALA A 237 -12.39 13.22 13.02
N CYS A 238 -13.39 14.05 13.25
CA CYS A 238 -14.32 13.93 14.36
C CYS A 238 -15.46 12.97 13.98
N CYS A 239 -15.30 11.70 14.39
CA CYS A 239 -16.29 10.64 14.14
C CYS A 239 -17.37 10.60 15.22
N ASN A 240 -18.55 10.08 14.89
CA ASN A 240 -19.61 9.77 15.86
C ASN A 240 -19.12 8.80 16.95
N VAL A 241 -19.67 8.94 18.16
CA VAL A 241 -19.24 8.12 19.32
C VAL A 241 -19.56 6.64 19.10
N LEU A 242 -20.71 6.32 18.49
CA LEU A 242 -21.07 4.95 18.10
C LEU A 242 -20.00 4.31 17.21
N TYR A 243 -19.54 5.04 16.18
CA TYR A 243 -18.46 4.58 15.31
C TYR A 243 -17.14 4.42 16.07
N LYS A 244 -16.79 5.38 16.93
CA LYS A 244 -15.58 5.31 17.76
C LYS A 244 -15.57 4.07 18.63
N ALA A 245 -16.72 3.68 19.20
CA ALA A 245 -16.85 2.45 19.97
C ALA A 245 -16.59 1.20 19.11
N ILE A 246 -17.19 1.12 17.92
CA ILE A 246 -16.92 0.03 16.94
C ILE A 246 -15.43 -0.05 16.62
N SER A 247 -14.82 1.07 16.22
CA SER A 247 -13.39 1.11 15.91
C SER A 247 -12.54 0.72 17.12
N LYS A 248 -12.94 1.09 18.33
CA LYS A 248 -12.20 0.78 19.54
C LYS A 248 -12.26 -0.70 19.92
N ILE A 249 -13.38 -1.36 19.66
CA ILE A 249 -13.51 -2.81 19.81
C ILE A 249 -12.56 -3.53 18.83
N LEU A 250 -12.56 -3.14 17.55
CA LEU A 250 -11.65 -3.68 16.54
C LEU A 250 -10.18 -3.49 16.95
N VAL A 251 -9.83 -2.30 17.46
CA VAL A 251 -8.50 -2.03 18.01
C VAL A 251 -8.17 -2.92 19.18
N LYS A 252 -9.05 -3.07 20.17
CA LYS A 252 -8.78 -3.92 21.34
C LYS A 252 -8.51 -5.37 20.95
N ARG A 253 -9.16 -5.87 19.90
CA ARG A 253 -8.94 -7.22 19.36
C ARG A 253 -7.61 -7.30 18.63
N MET A 254 -7.36 -6.39 17.68
CA MET A 254 -6.10 -6.32 16.93
C MET A 254 -4.89 -6.12 17.85
N HIS A 255 -5.02 -5.27 18.87
CA HIS A 255 -3.95 -4.97 19.83
C HIS A 255 -3.41 -6.21 20.54
N LYS A 256 -4.23 -7.25 20.73
CA LYS A 256 -3.78 -8.52 21.34
C LYS A 256 -2.80 -9.28 20.46
N VAL A 257 -2.85 -9.09 19.15
CA VAL A 257 -2.05 -9.85 18.18
C VAL A 257 -0.94 -9.01 17.52
N LEU A 258 -0.95 -7.68 17.67
CA LEU A 258 0.08 -6.83 17.05
C LEU A 258 1.51 -7.16 17.47
N HIS A 259 1.71 -7.60 18.71
CA HIS A 259 3.04 -7.90 19.23
C HIS A 259 3.70 -9.11 18.53
N SER A 260 2.90 -10.05 18.02
CA SER A 260 3.38 -11.23 17.28
C SER A 260 3.57 -10.95 15.79
N LEU A 261 3.02 -9.84 15.25
CA LEU A 261 3.06 -9.49 13.83
C LEU A 261 4.15 -8.47 13.46
N ILE A 262 4.58 -7.64 14.39
CA ILE A 262 5.40 -6.45 14.10
C ILE A 262 6.84 -6.68 14.55
N ASP A 263 7.80 -6.40 13.68
CA ASP A 263 9.23 -6.47 14.01
C ASP A 263 9.63 -5.51 15.15
N TYR A 264 10.63 -5.88 15.94
CA TYR A 264 11.10 -5.10 17.10
C TYR A 264 11.63 -3.72 16.73
N SER A 265 12.08 -3.50 15.49
CA SER A 265 12.51 -2.19 14.99
C SER A 265 11.38 -1.15 14.98
N GLN A 266 10.12 -1.58 15.06
CA GLN A 266 8.95 -0.74 15.15
C GLN A 266 8.38 -0.73 16.57
N THR A 267 8.61 0.38 17.28
CA THR A 267 8.25 0.51 18.70
C THR A 267 6.98 1.31 18.96
N THR A 268 6.52 2.12 18.00
CA THR A 268 5.38 3.03 18.25
C THR A 268 4.05 2.30 18.11
N PHE A 269 3.15 2.50 19.06
CA PHE A 269 1.80 1.88 19.12
C PHE A 269 1.80 0.35 19.29
N VAL A 270 2.93 -0.26 19.63
CA VAL A 270 3.00 -1.69 19.98
C VAL A 270 3.10 -1.84 21.50
N PRO A 271 2.22 -2.64 22.14
CA PRO A 271 2.27 -2.83 23.57
C PRO A 271 3.60 -3.40 24.06
N GLY A 272 4.10 -2.87 25.17
CA GLY A 272 5.34 -3.31 25.80
C GLY A 272 6.63 -2.76 25.19
N ARG A 273 6.53 -1.91 24.14
CA ARG A 273 7.70 -1.29 23.51
C ARG A 273 7.82 0.19 23.89
N SER A 274 9.03 0.64 24.19
CA SER A 274 9.31 2.04 24.51
C SER A 274 9.93 2.74 23.31
N ILE A 275 9.41 3.92 22.97
CA ILE A 275 10.04 4.78 21.95
C ILE A 275 11.46 5.21 22.36
N ALA A 276 11.75 5.24 23.67
CA ALA A 276 13.07 5.58 24.18
C ALA A 276 14.14 4.59 23.72
N ASP A 277 13.81 3.31 23.57
CA ASP A 277 14.76 2.27 23.16
C ASP A 277 15.22 2.53 21.71
N ASN A 278 14.28 2.84 20.81
CA ASN A 278 14.61 3.22 19.43
C ASN A 278 15.41 4.53 19.36
N ILE A 279 15.13 5.50 20.24
CA ILE A 279 15.90 6.74 20.31
C ILE A 279 17.35 6.44 20.73
N MET A 280 17.55 5.64 21.78
CA MET A 280 18.88 5.25 22.26
C MET A 280 19.64 4.45 21.19
N LEU A 281 18.97 3.51 20.53
CA LEU A 281 19.56 2.74 19.44
C LEU A 281 19.95 3.65 18.26
N ALA A 282 19.06 4.55 17.84
CA ALA A 282 19.36 5.50 16.77
C ALA A 282 20.55 6.41 17.12
N GLN A 283 20.65 6.88 18.36
CA GLN A 283 21.80 7.66 18.84
C GLN A 283 23.11 6.86 18.79
N GLU A 284 23.08 5.60 19.19
CA GLU A 284 24.25 4.72 19.17
C GLU A 284 24.70 4.35 17.75
N LEU A 285 23.74 4.17 16.83
CA LEU A 285 24.01 3.95 15.41
C LEU A 285 24.59 5.21 14.74
N LEU A 286 24.07 6.39 15.08
CA LEU A 286 24.55 7.69 14.59
C LEU A 286 25.85 8.15 15.27
N SER A 287 26.30 7.46 16.31
CA SER A 287 27.53 7.79 17.03
C SER A 287 28.76 7.72 16.11
N GLY A 288 29.64 8.70 16.25
CA GLY A 288 30.88 8.78 15.49
C GLY A 288 30.72 9.15 14.02
N TYR A 289 29.55 9.57 13.52
CA TYR A 289 29.38 10.04 12.13
C TYR A 289 30.32 11.21 11.77
N ASN A 290 30.68 12.03 12.75
CA ASN A 290 31.62 13.15 12.58
C ASN A 290 33.10 12.72 12.54
N GLN A 291 33.41 11.44 12.72
CA GLN A 291 34.78 10.94 12.80
C GLN A 291 35.14 10.14 11.54
N ALA A 292 36.19 10.58 10.84
CA ALA A 292 36.61 9.98 9.56
C ALA A 292 37.33 8.63 9.70
N ARG A 293 37.71 8.24 10.93
CA ARG A 293 38.37 6.95 11.21
C ARG A 293 37.46 5.74 11.08
N PHE A 294 36.16 5.96 11.07
CA PHE A 294 35.14 4.91 10.98
C PHE A 294 34.67 4.71 9.53
N PRO A 295 34.03 3.57 9.22
CA PRO A 295 33.55 3.27 7.87
C PRO A 295 32.58 4.31 7.29
N LYS A 296 32.42 4.25 5.96
CA LYS A 296 31.39 5.00 5.22
C LYS A 296 30.02 4.55 5.68
N ARG A 297 29.20 5.48 6.16
CA ARG A 297 27.88 5.20 6.76
C ARG A 297 26.89 6.25 6.33
N CYS A 298 25.68 5.80 6.01
CA CYS A 298 24.58 6.64 5.58
C CYS A 298 23.36 6.32 6.44
N THR A 299 22.74 7.38 6.98
CA THR A 299 21.41 7.30 7.57
C THR A 299 20.48 8.18 6.78
N ILE A 300 19.32 7.65 6.41
CA ILE A 300 18.30 8.36 5.64
C ILE A 300 17.08 8.49 6.54
N LYS A 301 16.70 9.73 6.86
CA LYS A 301 15.44 10.04 7.51
C LYS A 301 14.38 10.34 6.46
N ILE A 302 13.33 9.53 6.43
CA ILE A 302 12.25 9.59 5.47
C ILE A 302 11.01 10.13 6.19
N ASP A 303 10.48 11.24 5.68
CA ASP A 303 9.18 11.81 6.09
C ASP A 303 8.15 11.39 5.03
N ILE A 304 7.10 10.67 5.44
CA ILE A 304 6.05 10.21 4.51
C ILE A 304 5.01 11.30 4.31
N GLN A 305 4.76 11.68 3.05
CA GLN A 305 3.82 12.74 2.72
C GLN A 305 2.37 12.34 3.02
N LYS A 306 1.75 13.08 3.94
CA LYS A 306 0.33 12.95 4.30
C LYS A 306 -0.05 11.49 4.61
N ALA A 307 0.82 10.78 5.34
CA ALA A 307 0.75 9.33 5.60
C ALA A 307 -0.68 8.76 5.71
N TYR A 308 -1.46 9.20 6.70
CA TYR A 308 -2.84 8.73 6.89
C TYR A 308 -3.75 8.95 5.68
N ASN A 309 -3.64 10.07 4.95
CA ASN A 309 -4.56 10.41 3.85
C ASN A 309 -4.20 9.75 2.52
N SER A 310 -3.02 9.14 2.42
CA SER A 310 -2.45 8.67 1.15
C SER A 310 -2.59 7.16 0.94
N VAL A 311 -2.75 6.38 2.02
CA VAL A 311 -2.85 4.91 1.99
C VAL A 311 -3.96 4.45 1.04
N LYS A 312 -3.63 3.61 0.05
CA LYS A 312 -4.63 2.93 -0.79
C LYS A 312 -5.35 1.85 0.01
N TRP A 313 -6.67 1.81 -0.08
CA TRP A 313 -7.48 0.81 0.64
C TRP A 313 -7.17 -0.61 0.18
N ASP A 314 -7.06 -0.84 -1.13
CA ASP A 314 -6.74 -2.16 -1.68
C ASP A 314 -5.43 -2.70 -1.07
N PHE A 315 -4.38 -1.87 -1.01
CA PHE A 315 -3.12 -2.25 -0.39
C PHE A 315 -3.26 -2.61 1.10
N LEU A 316 -4.03 -1.82 1.87
CA LEU A 316 -4.28 -2.10 3.27
C LEU A 316 -5.06 -3.42 3.47
N LEU A 317 -6.06 -3.68 2.64
CA LEU A 317 -6.86 -4.91 2.72
C LEU A 317 -6.02 -6.14 2.33
N GLU A 318 -5.19 -6.03 1.29
CA GLU A 318 -4.21 -7.07 0.95
C GLU A 318 -3.21 -7.30 2.08
N ALA A 319 -2.76 -6.24 2.76
CA ALA A 319 -1.87 -6.37 3.91
C ALA A 319 -2.49 -7.22 5.02
N LEU A 320 -3.76 -6.99 5.35
CA LEU A 320 -4.47 -7.80 6.34
C LEU A 320 -4.59 -9.27 5.91
N LYS A 321 -4.79 -9.55 4.61
CA LYS A 321 -4.79 -10.93 4.09
C LYS A 321 -3.43 -11.59 4.25
N ILE A 322 -2.36 -10.87 3.95
CA ILE A 322 -0.98 -11.36 4.09
C ILE A 322 -0.66 -11.73 5.55
N PHE A 323 -1.09 -10.93 6.52
CA PHE A 323 -0.95 -11.24 7.95
C PHE A 323 -1.94 -12.31 8.45
N ASN A 324 -2.71 -12.94 7.56
CA ASN A 324 -3.68 -13.99 7.87
C ASN A 324 -4.85 -13.52 8.78
N PHE A 325 -5.30 -12.27 8.62
CA PHE A 325 -6.52 -11.82 9.29
C PHE A 325 -7.75 -12.55 8.70
N PRO A 326 -8.73 -12.96 9.54
CA PRO A 326 -9.95 -13.57 9.06
C PRO A 326 -10.71 -12.65 8.11
N HIS A 327 -11.28 -13.22 7.04
CA HIS A 327 -12.07 -12.47 6.05
C HIS A 327 -13.18 -11.62 6.68
N GLN A 328 -13.84 -12.13 7.72
CA GLN A 328 -14.87 -11.37 8.45
C GLN A 328 -14.30 -10.12 9.13
N PHE A 329 -13.11 -10.21 9.74
CA PHE A 329 -12.44 -9.08 10.35
C PHE A 329 -11.99 -8.06 9.31
N ILE A 330 -11.46 -8.54 8.17
CA ILE A 330 -11.09 -7.70 7.03
C ILE A 330 -12.30 -6.93 6.51
N ASN A 331 -13.45 -7.59 6.36
CA ASN A 331 -14.69 -6.93 5.95
C ASN A 331 -15.13 -5.86 6.96
N TRP A 332 -15.01 -6.08 8.28
CA TRP A 332 -15.30 -5.04 9.26
C TRP A 332 -14.41 -3.81 9.08
N ILE A 333 -13.11 -3.99 8.86
CA ILE A 333 -12.16 -2.90 8.59
C ILE A 333 -12.49 -2.20 7.26
N GLU A 334 -12.79 -2.97 6.21
CA GLU A 334 -13.20 -2.45 4.90
C GLU A 334 -14.42 -1.55 5.03
N GLN A 335 -15.46 -1.99 5.76
CA GLN A 335 -16.63 -1.15 6.02
C GLN A 335 -16.26 0.14 6.76
N CYS A 336 -15.36 0.06 7.76
CA CYS A 336 -14.91 1.25 8.48
C CYS A 336 -14.18 2.25 7.58
N ILE A 337 -13.35 1.82 6.63
CA ILE A 337 -12.57 2.75 5.79
C ILE A 337 -13.36 3.24 4.56
N THR A 338 -14.13 2.37 3.90
CA THR A 338 -14.79 2.68 2.61
C THR A 338 -16.10 3.44 2.73
N THR A 339 -16.84 3.26 3.84
CA THR A 339 -18.14 3.91 4.04
C THR A 339 -18.03 5.33 4.61
N ALA A 340 -16.82 5.79 4.91
CA ALA A 340 -16.56 7.10 5.48
C ALA A 340 -17.04 8.22 4.56
N ALA A 341 -17.88 9.10 5.09
CA ALA A 341 -18.31 10.32 4.43
C ALA A 341 -17.95 11.53 5.30
N PHE A 342 -17.49 12.59 4.65
CA PHE A 342 -16.87 13.74 5.29
C PHE A 342 -17.64 15.02 5.02
N SER A 343 -17.70 15.88 6.02
CA SER A 343 -18.13 17.28 5.92
C SER A 343 -17.07 18.17 6.54
N ILE A 344 -16.77 19.33 5.95
CA ILE A 344 -15.70 20.20 6.44
C ILE A 344 -16.28 21.21 7.44
N ALA A 345 -15.71 21.30 8.63
CA ALA A 345 -16.06 22.33 9.59
C ALA A 345 -15.27 23.62 9.29
N LEU A 346 -15.96 24.67 8.88
CA LEU A 346 -15.41 26.01 8.67
C LEU A 346 -16.20 27.01 9.52
N ASN A 347 -15.51 27.76 10.38
CA ASN A 347 -16.12 28.79 11.24
C ASN A 347 -17.35 28.30 12.05
N GLY A 348 -17.32 27.04 12.50
CA GLY A 348 -18.41 26.44 13.28
C GLY A 348 -19.60 25.92 12.46
N GLN A 349 -19.55 26.00 11.14
CA GLN A 349 -20.57 25.44 10.24
C GLN A 349 -20.01 24.28 9.41
N LEU A 350 -20.88 23.33 9.05
CA LEU A 350 -20.53 22.19 8.20
C LEU A 350 -20.74 22.54 6.74
N HIS A 351 -19.71 22.33 5.93
CA HIS A 351 -19.71 22.63 4.50
C HIS A 351 -19.32 21.39 3.68
N GLY A 352 -20.14 21.13 2.66
CA GLY A 352 -19.93 20.02 1.73
C GLY A 352 -20.21 18.65 2.35
N PHE A 353 -20.44 17.68 1.47
CA PHE A 353 -20.58 16.29 1.83
C PHE A 353 -19.93 15.45 0.72
N PHE A 354 -18.88 14.72 1.05
CA PHE A 354 -18.15 13.93 0.07
C PHE A 354 -17.69 12.61 0.66
N LYS A 355 -17.54 11.59 -0.19
CA LYS A 355 -17.05 10.28 0.21
C LYS A 355 -15.53 10.24 0.22
N GLY A 356 -14.96 9.45 1.13
CA GLY A 356 -13.56 9.04 1.01
C GLY A 356 -13.33 8.20 -0.24
N SER A 357 -12.10 8.22 -0.74
CA SER A 357 -11.66 7.33 -1.83
C SER A 357 -10.36 6.60 -1.51
N LYS A 358 -9.63 7.07 -0.50
CA LYS A 358 -8.37 6.53 0.00
C LYS A 358 -8.06 7.14 1.36
N GLY A 359 -7.07 6.58 2.03
CA GLY A 359 -6.60 7.02 3.33
C GLY A 359 -7.45 6.50 4.48
N ILE A 360 -6.91 6.69 5.68
CA ILE A 360 -7.49 6.31 6.96
C ILE A 360 -7.69 7.57 7.79
N ARG A 361 -8.69 7.55 8.68
CA ARG A 361 -9.21 8.75 9.34
C ARG A 361 -8.27 9.24 10.44
N GLN A 362 -7.66 10.40 10.24
CA GLN A 362 -6.79 11.00 11.25
C GLN A 362 -7.58 11.42 12.50
N GLY A 363 -7.46 10.66 13.60
CA GLY A 363 -8.26 10.85 14.83
C GLY A 363 -9.17 9.67 15.16
N ASP A 364 -9.25 8.68 14.27
CA ASP A 364 -9.93 7.40 14.51
C ASP A 364 -9.00 6.45 15.28
N PRO A 365 -9.47 5.81 16.38
CA PRO A 365 -8.65 4.88 17.16
C PRO A 365 -7.96 3.78 16.36
N SER A 366 -8.58 3.26 15.29
CA SER A 366 -7.99 2.19 14.46
C SER A 366 -6.84 2.65 13.57
N SER A 367 -6.80 3.92 13.19
CA SER A 367 -5.91 4.40 12.13
C SER A 367 -4.41 4.24 12.47
N PRO A 368 -3.91 4.54 13.69
CA PRO A 368 -2.51 4.31 14.04
C PRO A 368 -2.08 2.85 13.87
N TYR A 369 -2.94 1.90 14.26
CA TYR A 369 -2.63 0.47 14.23
C TYR A 369 -2.67 -0.11 12.80
N LEU A 370 -3.64 0.32 12.00
CA LEU A 370 -3.69 -0.03 10.58
C LEU A 370 -2.48 0.53 9.82
N PHE A 371 -2.05 1.74 10.16
CA PHE A 371 -0.85 2.33 9.59
C PHE A 371 0.41 1.56 9.96
N VAL A 372 0.49 1.10 11.22
CA VAL A 372 1.58 0.25 11.71
C VAL A 372 1.73 -1.04 10.89
N LEU A 373 0.62 -1.72 10.54
CA LEU A 373 0.63 -2.91 9.67
C LEU A 373 1.09 -2.60 8.24
N VAL A 374 0.69 -1.44 7.70
CA VAL A 374 1.16 -0.97 6.39
C VAL A 374 2.67 -0.72 6.39
N MET A 375 3.21 -0.15 7.47
CA MET A 375 4.65 0.07 7.63
C MET A 375 5.42 -1.21 7.90
N GLU A 376 4.80 -2.21 8.52
CA GLU A 376 5.40 -3.54 8.66
C GLU A 376 5.63 -4.19 7.29
N LEU A 377 4.65 -4.09 6.37
CA LEU A 377 4.88 -4.56 4.99
C LEU A 377 5.99 -3.81 4.26
N PHE A 378 6.19 -2.53 4.57
CA PHE A 378 7.32 -1.78 4.04
C PHE A 378 8.66 -2.38 4.53
N HIS A 379 8.74 -2.73 5.81
CA HIS A 379 9.90 -3.41 6.39
C HIS A 379 10.15 -4.78 5.74
N VAL A 380 9.12 -5.61 5.62
CA VAL A 380 9.18 -6.94 4.99
C VAL A 380 9.62 -6.85 3.53
N LEU A 381 9.05 -5.91 2.76
CA LEU A 381 9.45 -5.66 1.37
C LEU A 381 10.94 -5.31 1.28
N PHE A 382 11.43 -4.49 2.21
CA PHE A 382 12.83 -4.10 2.24
C PHE A 382 13.74 -5.30 2.54
N GLN A 383 13.42 -6.09 3.57
CA GLN A 383 14.16 -7.30 3.92
C GLN A 383 14.27 -8.26 2.73
N LEU A 384 13.14 -8.52 2.06
CA LEU A 384 13.07 -9.39 0.89
C LEU A 384 14.02 -8.92 -0.20
N ARG A 385 13.96 -7.63 -0.57
CA ARG A 385 14.76 -7.04 -1.65
C ARG A 385 16.26 -7.07 -1.33
N VAL A 386 16.63 -6.85 -0.06
CA VAL A 386 18.03 -6.95 0.39
C VAL A 386 18.55 -8.38 0.29
N GLN A 387 17.75 -9.38 0.67
CA GLN A 387 18.14 -10.78 0.61
C GLN A 387 18.26 -11.31 -0.82
N THR A 388 17.40 -10.85 -1.74
CA THR A 388 17.38 -11.36 -3.12
C THR A 388 18.41 -10.71 -4.05
N GLU A 389 18.73 -9.42 -3.85
CA GLU A 389 19.47 -8.64 -4.87
C GLU A 389 20.95 -8.39 -4.52
N GLY A 390 21.42 -8.76 -3.32
CA GLY A 390 22.85 -8.90 -2.95
C GLY A 390 23.72 -7.63 -3.03
N ASP A 391 23.16 -6.50 -3.45
CA ASP A 391 23.86 -5.24 -3.69
C ASP A 391 23.76 -4.24 -2.53
N PHE A 392 23.02 -4.60 -1.48
CA PHE A 392 22.88 -3.81 -0.27
C PHE A 392 23.90 -4.22 0.79
N GLN A 393 24.54 -3.23 1.40
CA GLN A 393 25.48 -3.44 2.49
C GLN A 393 24.96 -2.80 3.78
N PHE A 394 24.95 -3.61 4.85
CA PHE A 394 24.48 -3.19 6.16
C PHE A 394 25.37 -2.13 6.77
N HIS A 395 24.75 -1.24 7.54
CA HIS A 395 25.50 -0.39 8.44
C HIS A 395 26.33 -1.26 9.40
N TRP A 396 27.59 -0.89 9.64
CA TRP A 396 28.61 -1.67 10.39
C TRP A 396 28.23 -2.24 11.78
N LYS A 397 27.14 -1.76 12.40
CA LYS A 397 26.63 -2.20 13.71
C LYS A 397 25.29 -2.95 13.60
N CYS A 398 24.77 -3.06 12.37
CA CYS A 398 23.43 -3.52 12.09
C CYS A 398 23.42 -4.90 11.44
N GLU A 399 24.53 -5.36 10.85
CA GLU A 399 24.59 -6.64 10.13
C GLU A 399 24.29 -7.82 11.05
N GLU A 400 24.96 -7.91 12.21
CA GLU A 400 24.75 -8.98 13.20
C GLU A 400 23.32 -8.98 13.79
N LEU A 401 22.66 -7.82 13.80
CA LEU A 401 21.33 -7.63 14.37
C LEU A 401 20.22 -7.55 13.31
N GLY A 402 20.56 -7.62 12.02
CA GLY A 402 19.61 -7.43 10.92
C GLY A 402 18.90 -6.06 10.87
N ILE A 403 19.44 -5.01 11.52
CA ILE A 403 18.74 -3.73 11.65
C ILE A 403 18.81 -2.93 10.34
N LEU A 404 17.69 -2.88 9.62
CA LEU A 404 17.58 -2.15 8.35
C LEU A 404 17.03 -0.74 8.54
N ASN A 405 15.99 -0.62 9.37
CA ASN A 405 15.30 0.62 9.65
C ASN A 405 14.85 0.70 11.11
N LEU A 406 14.48 1.90 11.53
CA LEU A 406 13.76 2.17 12.77
C LEU A 406 12.56 3.05 12.43
N CYS A 407 11.36 2.59 12.80
CA CYS A 407 10.11 3.29 12.52
C CYS A 407 9.63 4.05 13.75
N PHE A 408 9.31 5.33 13.57
CA PHE A 408 8.75 6.25 14.55
C PHE A 408 7.44 6.83 14.01
N ALA A 409 6.34 6.09 14.13
CA ALA A 409 5.07 6.41 13.48
C ALA A 409 5.26 6.71 11.96
N ASP A 410 5.21 7.98 11.55
CA ASP A 410 5.34 8.46 10.17
C ASP A 410 6.79 8.82 9.75
N ASP A 411 7.73 8.85 10.69
CA ASP A 411 9.17 9.03 10.44
C ASP A 411 9.85 7.66 10.35
N VAL A 412 10.63 7.42 9.29
CA VAL A 412 11.44 6.20 9.15
C VAL A 412 12.92 6.55 9.02
N LEU A 413 13.76 5.88 9.80
CA LEU A 413 15.21 5.95 9.65
C LEU A 413 15.71 4.68 8.98
N HIS A 414 16.39 4.78 7.84
CA HIS A 414 17.13 3.67 7.23
C HIS A 414 18.62 3.81 7.49
N PHE A 415 19.29 2.67 7.67
CA PHE A 415 20.72 2.58 7.92
C PHE A 415 21.39 1.70 6.88
N CYS A 416 22.44 2.21 6.23
CA CYS A 416 23.23 1.44 5.27
C CYS A 416 24.69 1.91 5.22
N VAL A 417 25.51 1.19 4.47
CA VAL A 417 26.82 1.71 4.04
C VAL A 417 26.62 2.95 3.18
N GLY A 418 27.57 3.87 3.29
CA GLY A 418 27.60 5.09 2.48
C GLY A 418 28.13 4.88 1.07
N ASP A 419 27.52 3.97 0.31
CA ASP A 419 27.87 3.64 -1.06
C ASP A 419 26.65 3.72 -1.99
N VAL A 420 26.95 3.77 -3.29
CA VAL A 420 25.96 4.00 -4.33
C VAL A 420 24.98 2.82 -4.50
N PRO A 421 25.41 1.55 -4.49
CA PRO A 421 24.50 0.40 -4.58
C PRO A 421 23.44 0.39 -3.47
N SER A 422 23.84 0.49 -2.21
CA SER A 422 22.90 0.46 -1.08
C SER A 422 21.89 1.61 -1.11
N VAL A 423 22.33 2.81 -1.49
CA VAL A 423 21.44 3.98 -1.60
C VAL A 423 20.47 3.86 -2.78
N ARG A 424 20.91 3.33 -3.92
CA ARG A 424 19.99 3.02 -5.04
C ARG A 424 18.96 1.98 -4.65
N ARG A 425 19.36 0.96 -3.87
CA ARG A 425 18.45 -0.07 -3.37
C ARG A 425 17.35 0.54 -2.51
N ILE A 426 17.73 1.41 -1.56
CA ILE A 426 16.75 2.12 -0.73
C ILE A 426 15.76 2.91 -1.60
N LYS A 427 16.27 3.66 -2.58
CA LYS A 427 15.42 4.43 -3.48
C LYS A 427 14.44 3.54 -4.27
N ALA A 428 14.92 2.45 -4.84
CA ALA A 428 14.09 1.53 -5.62
C ALA A 428 12.94 0.95 -4.79
N VAL A 429 13.23 0.51 -3.56
CA VAL A 429 12.21 -0.01 -2.63
C VAL A 429 11.20 1.07 -2.25
N LEU A 430 11.64 2.31 -2.03
CA LEU A 430 10.74 3.44 -1.74
C LEU A 430 9.80 3.75 -2.92
N GLU A 431 10.30 3.71 -4.14
CA GLU A 431 9.50 3.93 -5.35
C GLU A 431 8.50 2.79 -5.58
N GLU A 432 8.93 1.54 -5.39
CA GLU A 432 8.06 0.36 -5.44
C GLU A 432 6.94 0.45 -4.39
N PHE A 433 7.31 0.70 -3.14
CA PHE A 433 6.35 0.84 -2.04
C PHE A 433 5.37 2.00 -2.28
N ALA A 434 5.84 3.12 -2.84
CA ALA A 434 4.98 4.26 -3.16
C ALA A 434 3.93 3.92 -4.22
N VAL A 435 4.28 3.11 -5.23
CA VAL A 435 3.35 2.65 -6.26
C VAL A 435 2.29 1.73 -5.64
N LEU A 436 2.70 0.80 -4.78
CA LEU A 436 1.82 -0.18 -4.14
C LEU A 436 0.90 0.46 -3.10
N SER A 437 1.46 1.14 -2.11
CA SER A 437 0.73 1.67 -0.95
C SER A 437 0.11 3.05 -1.18
N GLY A 438 0.61 3.81 -2.16
CA GLY A 438 0.31 5.23 -2.32
C GLY A 438 1.07 6.17 -1.38
N LEU A 439 1.94 5.64 -0.50
CA LEU A 439 2.75 6.42 0.44
C LEU A 439 4.03 6.91 -0.24
N GLN A 440 4.15 8.22 -0.43
CA GLN A 440 5.30 8.84 -1.07
C GLN A 440 6.22 9.50 -0.03
N ALA A 441 7.52 9.32 -0.19
CA ALA A 441 8.52 10.06 0.57
C ALA A 441 8.47 11.55 0.20
N ASN A 442 8.60 12.43 1.18
CA ASN A 442 8.60 13.88 0.99
C ASN A 442 10.03 14.38 0.76
N PRO A 443 10.44 14.80 -0.45
CA PRO A 443 11.83 15.16 -0.71
C PRO A 443 12.29 16.42 0.03
N THR A 444 11.35 17.29 0.40
CA THR A 444 11.66 18.57 1.05
C THR A 444 11.92 18.40 2.55
N LYS A 445 11.28 17.41 3.18
CA LYS A 445 11.40 17.11 4.61
C LYS A 445 12.30 15.91 4.91
N SER A 446 12.43 14.98 3.98
CA SER A 446 13.36 13.86 4.10
C SER A 446 14.80 14.36 4.04
N THR A 447 15.66 13.75 4.85
CA THR A 447 17.04 14.18 5.00
C THR A 447 18.01 13.02 5.01
N VAL A 448 19.26 13.30 4.63
CA VAL A 448 20.35 12.32 4.60
C VAL A 448 21.47 12.79 5.51
N ILE A 449 21.90 11.90 6.39
CA ILE A 449 23.05 12.08 7.28
C ILE A 449 24.17 11.19 6.76
N LEU A 450 25.26 11.82 6.31
CA LEU A 450 26.42 11.14 5.71
C LEU A 450 27.61 11.24 6.66
N SER A 451 28.30 10.12 6.88
CA SER A 451 29.50 10.11 7.71
C SER A 451 30.65 10.92 7.08
N LYS A 452 31.56 11.43 7.92
CA LYS A 452 32.73 12.20 7.47
C LYS A 452 33.70 11.38 6.60
N ALA A 453 33.60 10.05 6.64
CA ALA A 453 34.38 9.15 5.80
C ALA A 453 33.97 9.20 4.32
N ILE A 454 32.73 9.61 4.02
CA ILE A 454 32.23 9.76 2.64
C ILE A 454 32.70 11.11 2.10
N ARG A 455 33.60 11.10 1.12
CA ARG A 455 34.17 12.32 0.50
C ARG A 455 33.71 12.50 -0.94
N SER A 456 34.15 11.63 -1.85
CA SER A 456 33.91 11.71 -3.29
C SER A 456 32.45 11.44 -3.68
N GLU A 457 31.86 10.40 -3.11
CA GLU A 457 30.50 9.92 -3.47
C GLU A 457 29.37 10.79 -2.90
N ARG A 458 29.69 11.79 -2.06
CA ARG A 458 28.67 12.55 -1.30
C ARG A 458 27.57 13.16 -2.18
N GLN A 459 27.95 13.80 -3.27
CA GLN A 459 26.99 14.48 -4.13
C GLN A 459 26.14 13.46 -4.90
N GLU A 460 26.76 12.40 -5.40
CA GLU A 460 26.08 11.31 -6.10
C GLU A 460 25.01 10.65 -5.22
N LEU A 461 25.29 10.37 -3.94
CA LEU A 461 24.30 9.81 -3.01
C LEU A 461 23.10 10.74 -2.79
N LEU A 462 23.34 12.05 -2.72
CA LEU A 462 22.28 13.06 -2.56
C LEU A 462 21.45 13.20 -3.84
N ASP A 463 22.08 13.16 -5.00
CA ASP A 463 21.42 13.26 -6.30
C ASP A 463 20.55 12.04 -6.59
N ILE A 464 21.00 10.84 -6.19
CA ILE A 464 20.19 9.62 -6.27
C ILE A 464 18.91 9.81 -5.47
N LEU A 465 18.99 10.16 -4.19
CA LEU A 465 17.81 10.25 -3.31
C LEU A 465 16.94 11.48 -3.58
N GLY A 466 17.53 12.58 -4.05
CA GLY A 466 16.84 13.87 -4.19
C GLY A 466 16.48 14.53 -2.85
N PHE A 467 17.14 14.13 -1.77
CA PHE A 467 16.88 14.60 -0.40
C PHE A 467 17.93 15.60 0.08
N LYS A 468 17.57 16.42 1.07
CA LYS A 468 18.48 17.42 1.63
C LYS A 468 19.50 16.77 2.57
N LYS A 469 20.74 17.26 2.55
CA LYS A 469 21.74 16.87 3.55
C LYS A 469 21.40 17.51 4.90
N ALA A 470 21.33 16.71 5.96
CA ALA A 470 21.28 17.20 7.33
C ALA A 470 22.67 17.23 7.97
N ALA A 471 22.88 18.20 8.86
CA ALA A 471 24.02 18.17 9.77
C ALA A 471 23.67 17.29 10.98
N PHE A 472 24.67 16.60 11.54
CA PHE A 472 24.49 15.87 12.80
C PHE A 472 24.15 16.88 13.92
N GLN A 473 22.91 16.86 14.41
CA GLN A 473 22.50 17.55 15.63
C GLN A 473 21.80 16.55 16.57
N SER A 474 21.98 16.70 17.88
CA SER A 474 21.32 15.85 18.88
C SER A 474 19.79 15.83 18.76
N ASN A 475 19.20 16.85 18.12
CA ASN A 475 17.75 17.02 17.96
C ASN A 475 17.19 16.45 16.64
N THR A 476 18.00 15.72 15.84
CA THR A 476 17.60 15.25 14.49
C THR A 476 16.48 14.18 14.53
N LEU A 477 16.22 13.59 15.69
CA LEU A 477 15.19 12.56 15.91
C LEU A 477 13.78 13.12 16.14
N GLY A 478 13.59 14.45 16.17
CA GLY A 478 12.26 15.04 16.22
C GLY A 478 11.47 14.81 17.53
N CYS A 479 12.13 14.35 18.59
CA CYS A 479 11.52 14.26 19.92
C CYS A 479 11.50 15.65 20.57
N HIS A 480 10.32 16.26 20.61
CA HIS A 480 10.01 17.33 21.56
C HIS A 480 9.29 16.75 22.77
#